data_AF-A0A353QZH2-F1
#
_entry.id   AF-A0A353QZH2-F1
#
_cell.length_a   1.000
_cell.length_b   1.000
_cell.length_c   1.000
_cell.angle_alpha   90.00
_cell.angle_beta   90.00
_cell.angle_gamma   90.00
#
_symmetry.space_group_name_H-M   'P 1'
#
loop_
_entity.id
_entity.type
_entity.pdbx_description
1 polymer ?
#
loop_
_entity_poly.entity_id
_entity_poly.type
_entity_poly.pdbx_seq_one_letter_code
_entity_poly.pdbx_strand_id
1 'polypeptide(L)'
;MNEAFRNFVTGKAGLTGISGAATTYSTGSAGFNFCIDGKAYTKTQVSGGTTPTTDAKSGAAITLTANKGCVVVWTVNSGGTVAVYKGDTEDLDPDGDFKFAPEFPWVPDTVVP
;
A
#
# COMPACT_ATOMS: atom_id res chain seq x y z
N MET A 1 -29.98 -1.93 -10.11
CA MET A 1 -29.03 -1.25 -9.21
C MET A 1 -27.83 -2.18 -9.10
N ASN A 2 -26.69 -1.84 -9.71
CA ASN A 2 -25.44 -2.49 -9.34
C ASN A 2 -25.06 -1.88 -8.00
N GLU A 3 -25.25 -2.61 -6.91
CA GLU A 3 -24.63 -2.20 -5.65
C GLU A 3 -23.12 -2.31 -5.86
N ALA A 4 -22.41 -1.18 -5.80
CA ALA A 4 -20.96 -1.20 -5.80
C ALA A 4 -20.51 -1.81 -4.47
N PHE A 5 -20.21 -3.11 -4.47
CA PHE A 5 -19.63 -3.75 -3.31
C PHE A 5 -18.28 -3.10 -3.01
N ARG A 6 -18.08 -2.67 -1.76
CA ARG A 6 -16.88 -1.93 -1.36
C ARG A 6 -15.77 -2.89 -0.93
N ASN A 7 -14.54 -2.55 -1.27
CA ASN A 7 -13.34 -3.24 -0.80
C ASN A 7 -12.88 -2.59 0.50
N PHE A 8 -12.69 -3.40 1.56
CA PHE A 8 -12.23 -2.89 2.85
C PHE A 8 -11.60 -3.98 3.72
N VAL A 9 -10.74 -3.58 4.66
CA VAL A 9 -10.21 -4.44 5.72
C VAL A 9 -11.14 -4.39 6.94
N THR A 10 -11.49 -5.56 7.49
CA THR A 10 -12.28 -5.62 8.74
C THR A 10 -11.34 -5.48 9.94
N GLY A 11 -11.04 -4.24 10.33
CA GLY A 11 -10.15 -3.91 11.45
C GLY A 11 -8.74 -3.49 11.00
N LYS A 12 -7.80 -3.43 11.95
CA LYS A 12 -6.44 -2.93 11.68
C LYS A 12 -5.55 -4.04 11.12
N ALA A 13 -5.06 -3.86 9.88
CA ALA A 13 -4.10 -4.77 9.24
C ALA A 13 -2.74 -4.85 9.96
N GLY A 14 -2.40 -3.86 10.78
CA GLY A 14 -1.22 -3.90 11.66
C GLY A 14 0.12 -3.76 10.92
N LEU A 15 0.17 -2.92 9.88
CA LEU A 15 1.40 -2.64 9.14
C LEU A 15 2.47 -2.03 10.08
N THR A 16 3.62 -2.71 10.17
CA THR A 16 4.74 -2.39 11.08
C THR A 16 6.08 -2.73 10.44
N GLY A 17 7.18 -2.29 11.06
CA GLY A 17 8.54 -2.58 10.58
C GLY A 17 9.06 -1.65 9.47
N ILE A 18 8.33 -0.58 9.15
CA ILE A 18 8.62 0.29 7.99
C ILE A 18 9.15 1.68 8.41
N SER A 19 10.26 1.69 9.13
CA SER A 19 10.89 2.93 9.62
C SER A 19 12.29 3.11 9.05
N GLY A 20 12.65 4.34 8.67
CA GLY A 20 13.99 4.67 8.18
C GLY A 20 14.38 3.82 6.96
N ALA A 21 15.55 3.20 7.01
CA ALA A 21 16.10 2.37 5.93
C ALA A 21 15.61 0.91 5.94
N ALA A 22 14.46 0.62 6.56
CA ALA A 22 13.91 -0.74 6.60
C ALA A 22 13.59 -1.27 5.20
N THR A 23 14.04 -2.49 4.91
CA THR A 23 13.76 -3.20 3.65
C THR A 23 12.70 -4.30 3.81
N THR A 24 12.14 -4.43 4.99
CA THR A 24 11.12 -5.41 5.34
C THR A 24 9.90 -4.76 5.99
N TYR A 25 8.78 -5.47 5.98
CA TYR A 25 7.55 -5.10 6.66
C TYR A 25 6.90 -6.31 7.34
N SER A 26 6.02 -6.03 8.28
CA SER A 26 5.19 -7.02 8.96
C SER A 26 3.74 -6.55 9.05
N THR A 27 2.81 -7.49 9.15
CA THR A 27 1.39 -7.22 9.44
C THR A 27 1.05 -7.70 10.86
N GLY A 28 -0.17 -7.44 11.32
CA GLY A 28 -0.65 -7.88 12.63
C GLY A 28 -0.43 -9.39 12.87
N SER A 29 -0.08 -9.76 14.09
CA SER A 29 0.27 -11.14 14.46
C SER A 29 -0.88 -12.14 14.29
N ALA A 30 -2.12 -11.68 14.42
CA ALA A 30 -3.31 -12.49 14.17
C ALA A 30 -3.68 -12.58 12.67
N GLY A 31 -2.92 -11.96 11.77
CA GLY A 31 -3.38 -11.70 10.41
C GLY A 31 -4.51 -10.66 10.39
N PHE A 32 -5.21 -10.57 9.27
CA PHE A 32 -6.38 -9.71 9.12
C PHE A 32 -7.35 -10.27 8.07
N ASN A 33 -8.63 -9.93 8.21
CA ASN A 33 -9.64 -10.28 7.22
C ASN A 33 -9.96 -9.07 6.35
N PHE A 34 -10.30 -9.33 5.10
CA PHE A 34 -10.59 -8.29 4.13
C PHE A 34 -11.67 -8.72 3.15
N CYS A 35 -12.28 -7.74 2.50
CA CYS A 35 -13.35 -7.93 1.54
C CYS A 35 -12.94 -7.36 0.19
N ILE A 36 -13.17 -8.10 -0.88
CA ILE A 36 -13.08 -7.63 -2.27
C ILE A 36 -14.37 -8.03 -2.97
N ASP A 37 -15.07 -7.06 -3.53
CA ASP A 37 -16.34 -7.26 -4.25
C ASP A 37 -17.36 -8.11 -3.45
N GLY A 38 -17.50 -7.82 -2.16
CA GLY A 38 -18.44 -8.51 -1.27
C GLY A 38 -17.99 -9.89 -0.79
N LYS A 39 -16.85 -10.42 -1.30
CA LYS A 39 -16.30 -11.70 -0.88
C LYS A 39 -15.26 -11.53 0.22
N ALA A 40 -15.42 -12.29 1.30
CA ALA A 40 -14.50 -12.31 2.43
C ALA A 40 -13.26 -13.18 2.16
N TYR A 41 -12.11 -12.69 2.60
CA TYR A 41 -10.80 -13.32 2.51
C TYR A 41 -10.03 -13.12 3.83
N THR A 42 -8.99 -13.92 4.01
CA THR A 42 -8.08 -13.81 5.17
C THR A 42 -6.64 -13.77 4.71
N LYS A 43 -5.86 -12.84 5.26
CA LYS A 43 -4.41 -12.78 5.10
C LYS A 43 -3.76 -13.24 6.41
N THR A 44 -2.95 -14.28 6.33
CA THR A 44 -2.08 -14.69 7.43
C THR A 44 -1.00 -13.63 7.68
N GLN A 45 -0.47 -13.59 8.91
CA GLN A 45 0.62 -12.67 9.27
C GLN A 45 1.76 -12.70 8.23
N VAL A 46 2.22 -11.52 7.82
CA VAL A 46 3.55 -11.33 7.23
C VAL A 46 4.50 -10.95 8.36
N SER A 47 5.61 -11.67 8.48
CA SER A 47 6.67 -11.40 9.47
C SER A 47 7.99 -11.21 8.74
N GLY A 48 8.45 -9.96 8.64
CA GLY A 48 9.71 -9.63 7.96
C GLY A 48 9.68 -9.90 6.45
N GLY A 49 8.54 -9.70 5.80
CA GLY A 49 8.43 -9.83 4.34
C GLY A 49 9.16 -8.68 3.64
N THR A 50 9.66 -8.91 2.43
CA THR A 50 10.35 -7.86 1.64
C THR A 50 9.40 -6.74 1.26
N THR A 51 9.77 -5.49 1.54
CA THR A 51 8.99 -4.32 1.14
C THR A 51 8.86 -4.24 -0.39
N PRO A 52 7.64 -4.10 -0.94
CA PRO A 52 7.46 -3.91 -2.38
C PRO A 52 8.22 -2.68 -2.88
N THR A 53 8.98 -2.84 -3.97
CA THR A 53 9.80 -1.78 -4.59
C THR A 53 9.31 -1.36 -5.97
N THR A 54 8.17 -1.91 -6.40
CA THR A 54 7.60 -1.72 -7.74
C THR A 54 6.17 -1.21 -7.60
N ASP A 55 5.82 -0.20 -8.40
CA ASP A 55 4.44 0.28 -8.50
C ASP A 55 3.58 -0.76 -9.21
N ALA A 56 2.57 -1.29 -8.52
CA ALA A 56 1.71 -2.35 -9.02
C ALA A 56 0.84 -1.92 -10.21
N LYS A 57 0.63 -0.61 -10.42
CA LYS A 57 -0.11 -0.10 -11.58
C LYS A 57 0.72 -0.17 -12.85
N SER A 58 1.94 0.34 -12.82
CA SER A 58 2.80 0.48 -14.00
C SER A 58 3.80 -0.68 -14.20
N GLY A 59 4.11 -1.43 -13.14
CA GLY A 59 5.20 -2.39 -13.12
C GLY A 59 6.60 -1.75 -13.06
N ALA A 60 6.69 -0.43 -12.92
CA ALA A 60 7.95 0.29 -12.83
C ALA A 60 8.50 0.29 -11.40
N ALA A 61 9.84 0.30 -11.27
CA ALA A 61 10.48 0.46 -9.98
C ALA A 61 10.17 1.84 -9.37
N ILE A 62 9.92 1.88 -8.06
CA ILE A 62 9.71 3.11 -7.30
C ILE A 62 11.08 3.69 -6.97
N THR A 63 11.46 4.73 -7.70
CA THR A 63 12.71 5.47 -7.49
C THR A 63 12.41 6.94 -7.25
N LEU A 64 13.18 7.57 -6.37
CA LEU A 64 13.11 8.99 -6.06
C LEU A 64 14.49 9.60 -6.26
N THR A 65 14.54 10.77 -6.89
CA THR A 65 15.74 11.60 -6.92
C THR A 65 15.81 12.45 -5.65
N ALA A 66 16.97 13.09 -5.41
CA ALA A 66 17.11 14.02 -4.29
C ALA A 66 16.01 15.10 -4.31
N ASN A 67 15.53 15.48 -3.12
CA ASN A 67 14.47 16.48 -2.90
C ASN A 67 13.11 16.14 -3.54
N LYS A 68 12.84 14.85 -3.78
CA LYS A 68 11.52 14.36 -4.24
C LYS A 68 10.95 13.34 -3.26
N GLY A 69 9.64 13.34 -3.11
CA GLY A 69 8.90 12.36 -2.31
C GLY A 69 7.65 11.87 -3.04
N CYS A 70 7.06 10.77 -2.57
CA CYS A 70 5.76 10.30 -3.06
C CYS A 70 4.99 9.59 -1.95
N VAL A 71 3.67 9.44 -2.14
CA VAL A 71 2.85 8.54 -1.32
C VAL A 71 2.78 7.16 -1.96
N VAL A 72 2.73 6.11 -1.13
CA VAL A 72 2.40 4.74 -1.57
C VAL A 72 1.22 4.21 -0.78
N VAL A 73 0.29 3.56 -1.48
CA VAL A 73 -0.85 2.85 -0.88
C VAL A 73 -0.54 1.38 -0.88
N TRP A 74 -0.46 0.79 0.31
CA TRP A 74 -0.33 -0.64 0.49
C TRP A 74 -1.66 -1.31 0.23
N THR A 75 -1.63 -2.45 -0.47
CA THR A 75 -2.83 -3.18 -0.88
C THR A 75 -2.62 -4.68 -0.77
N VAL A 76 -3.72 -5.43 -0.72
CA VAL A 76 -3.71 -6.89 -0.85
C VAL A 76 -4.74 -7.33 -1.90
N ASN A 77 -4.39 -8.34 -2.71
CA ASN A 77 -5.31 -8.94 -3.67
C ASN A 77 -6.01 -10.19 -3.10
N SER A 78 -6.94 -10.78 -3.85
CA SER A 78 -7.68 -11.99 -3.44
C SER A 78 -6.79 -13.23 -3.21
N GLY A 79 -5.57 -13.25 -3.76
CA GLY A 79 -4.56 -14.28 -3.50
C GLY A 79 -3.74 -14.03 -2.23
N GLY A 80 -3.96 -12.92 -1.53
CA GLY A 80 -3.17 -12.53 -0.36
C GLY A 80 -1.81 -11.92 -0.73
N THR A 81 -1.56 -11.60 -2.00
CA THR A 81 -0.34 -10.91 -2.42
C THR A 81 -0.42 -9.45 -2.00
N VAL A 82 0.61 -8.99 -1.29
CA VAL A 82 0.77 -7.58 -0.91
C VAL A 82 1.50 -6.84 -2.02
N ALA A 83 0.98 -5.67 -2.38
CA ALA A 83 1.57 -4.80 -3.39
C ALA A 83 1.39 -3.34 -2.98
N VAL A 84 2.12 -2.43 -3.62
CA VAL A 84 1.96 -0.98 -3.41
C VAL A 84 1.60 -0.29 -4.71
N TYR A 85 0.74 0.72 -4.61
CA TYR A 85 0.42 1.64 -5.69
C TYR A 85 1.07 2.98 -5.37
N LYS A 86 1.77 3.56 -6.35
CA LYS A 86 2.50 4.81 -6.16
C LYS A 86 1.65 6.00 -6.63
N GLY A 87 1.46 6.99 -5.75
CA GLY A 87 0.87 8.28 -6.09
C GLY A 87 1.85 9.21 -6.80
N ASP A 88 1.55 10.50 -6.83
CA ASP A 88 2.40 11.47 -7.52
C ASP A 88 3.75 11.66 -6.83
N THR A 89 4.76 12.05 -7.63
CA THR A 89 6.06 12.44 -7.11
C THR A 89 6.12 13.96 -7.00
N GLU A 90 6.25 14.46 -5.79
CA GLU A 90 6.25 15.89 -5.49
C GLU A 90 7.60 16.39 -5.00
N ASP A 91 7.80 17.70 -5.12
CA ASP A 91 8.97 18.39 -4.58
C ASP A 91 8.95 18.49 -3.06
N LEU A 92 10.11 18.24 -2.47
CA LEU A 92 10.40 18.54 -1.08
C LEU A 92 11.12 19.88 -0.95
N ASP A 93 10.90 20.56 0.17
CA ASP A 93 11.70 21.71 0.59
C ASP A 93 13.02 21.27 1.26
N PRO A 94 13.91 22.22 1.61
CA PRO A 94 15.19 21.89 2.25
C PRO A 94 15.07 21.19 3.61
N ASP A 95 13.93 21.31 4.30
CA ASP A 95 13.67 20.68 5.59
C ASP A 95 13.09 19.26 5.42
N GLY A 96 12.78 18.87 4.18
CA GLY A 96 12.26 17.55 3.82
C GLY A 96 10.73 17.47 3.78
N ASP A 97 10.05 18.61 3.88
CA ASP A 97 8.59 18.69 3.85
C ASP A 97 8.08 18.80 2.41
N PHE A 98 6.89 18.25 2.17
CA PHE A 98 6.22 18.34 0.87
C PHE A 98 5.78 19.78 0.57
N LYS A 99 6.27 20.34 -0.54
CA LYS A 99 5.80 21.66 -1.03
C LYS A 99 4.35 21.62 -1.49
N PHE A 100 3.97 20.49 -2.09
CA PHE A 100 2.60 20.14 -2.45
C PHE A 100 2.32 18.73 -1.96
N ALA A 101 1.14 18.52 -1.37
CA ALA A 101 0.74 17.20 -0.91
C ALA A 101 0.60 16.26 -2.12
N PRO A 102 1.27 15.09 -2.13
CA PRO A 102 1.11 14.12 -3.20
C PRO A 102 -0.32 13.61 -3.29
N GLU A 103 -0.85 13.48 -4.51
CA GLU A 103 -2.14 12.85 -4.72
C GLU A 103 -2.05 11.33 -4.48
N PHE A 104 -3.09 10.76 -3.88
CA PHE A 104 -3.21 9.32 -3.74
C PHE A 104 -3.35 8.66 -5.12
N PRO A 105 -2.75 7.48 -5.32
CA PRO A 105 -2.90 6.75 -6.58
C PRO A 105 -4.33 6.25 -6.78
N TRP A 106 -4.68 6.04 -8.05
CA TRP A 106 -5.78 5.15 -8.38
C TRP A 106 -5.46 3.72 -7.94
N VAL A 107 -6.41 3.10 -7.24
CA VAL A 107 -6.36 1.72 -6.79
C VAL A 107 -7.49 0.93 -7.48
N PRO A 108 -7.20 -0.22 -8.12
CA PRO A 108 -8.22 -1.02 -8.80
C PRO A 108 -9.15 -1.74 -7.81
N ASP A 109 -10.38 -2.03 -8.25
CA ASP A 109 -11.37 -2.79 -7.47
C ASP A 109 -10.99 -4.27 -7.26
N THR A 110 -9.87 -4.74 -7.82
CA THR A 110 -9.36 -6.10 -7.63
C THR A 110 -8.43 -6.24 -6.41
N VAL A 111 -8.15 -5.14 -5.72
CA VAL A 111 -7.35 -5.10 -4.50
C VAL A 111 -8.05 -4.30 -3.42
N VAL A 112 -7.58 -4.45 -2.19
CA VAL A 112 -8.06 -3.67 -1.05
C VAL A 112 -6.89 -2.95 -0.37
N PRO A 113 -7.02 -1.63 -0.11
CA PRO A 113 -6.05 -0.88 0.69
C PRO A 113 -6.18 -1.16 2.20
#